data_AF-A0A842WZA9-F1
#
_entry.id   AF-A0A842WZA9-F1
#
_cell.length_a   1.000
_cell.length_b   1.000
_cell.length_c   1.000
_cell.angle_alpha   90.00
_cell.angle_beta   90.00
_cell.angle_gamma   90.00
#
_symmetry.space_group_name_H-M   'P 1'
#
loop_
_entity.id
_entity.type
_entity.pdbx_description
1 polymer ?
#
loop_
_entity_poly.entity_id
_entity_poly.type
_entity_poly.pdbx_seq_one_letter_code
_entity_poly.pdbx_strand_id
1 'polypeptide(L)'
;MFTGATSENGERPYSDIDSTNLWKIASDSSILLILRENPLLELAIRADSKILLVCDTLLESGELDEWYLAIQLLCTLGTKNAVQRLLVLYEISDATDKELIVRMLSRIIIRRRAKRFRKTLKSLSFTEPMDSVDWRKIAIRMLTEVCSVFGTSPLMIPLDSPKTEEDNMYSRKPVRNY
;
A
#
# COMPACT_ATOMS: atom_id res chain seq x y z
N MET A 1 17.77 19.65 -38.27
CA MET A 1 17.13 18.32 -38.13
C MET A 1 18.19 17.35 -37.66
N PHE A 2 18.13 16.90 -36.42
CA PHE A 2 18.79 15.69 -35.94
C PHE A 2 17.87 15.07 -34.88
N THR A 3 17.23 13.97 -35.25
CA THR A 3 16.45 13.10 -34.36
C THR A 3 17.41 12.14 -33.68
N GLY A 4 17.68 12.36 -32.39
CA GLY A 4 18.33 11.39 -31.52
C GLY A 4 17.32 10.93 -30.47
N ALA A 5 16.48 9.96 -30.83
CA ALA A 5 15.69 9.22 -29.86
C ALA A 5 16.60 8.15 -29.24
N THR A 6 17.25 8.45 -28.12
CA THR A 6 17.85 7.43 -27.26
C THR A 6 16.74 6.85 -26.40
N SER A 7 16.38 5.61 -26.72
CA SER A 7 15.59 4.72 -25.88
C SER A 7 16.35 4.49 -24.57
N GLU A 8 16.03 5.27 -23.54
CA GLU A 8 16.43 4.99 -22.16
C GLU A 8 15.66 3.75 -21.67
N ASN A 9 16.11 2.56 -22.06
CA ASN A 9 15.84 1.35 -21.29
C ASN A 9 16.68 1.45 -20.02
N GLY A 10 16.18 2.19 -19.02
CA GLY A 10 16.76 2.20 -17.69
C GLY A 10 16.71 0.78 -17.13
N GLU A 11 17.87 0.11 -17.13
CA GLU A 11 18.05 -1.20 -16.54
C GLU A 11 17.68 -1.12 -15.06
N ARG A 12 16.77 -1.99 -14.59
CA ARG A 12 16.33 -1.92 -13.20
C ARG A 12 17.49 -2.27 -12.29
N PRO A 13 17.70 -1.53 -11.18
CA PRO A 13 18.66 -1.91 -10.16
C PRO A 13 18.42 -3.37 -9.75
N TYR A 14 19.49 -4.16 -9.60
CA TYR A 14 19.46 -5.56 -9.19
C TYR A 14 18.85 -6.56 -10.20
N SER A 15 18.51 -6.15 -11.43
CA SER A 15 17.93 -7.07 -12.43
C SER A 15 18.83 -8.25 -12.81
N ASP A 16 20.14 -8.11 -12.61
CA ASP A 16 21.21 -9.09 -12.82
C ASP A 16 21.53 -9.94 -11.58
N ILE A 17 21.06 -9.54 -10.40
CA ILE A 17 21.32 -10.22 -9.13
C ILE A 17 20.26 -11.29 -8.87
N ASP A 18 20.68 -12.49 -8.48
CA ASP A 18 19.78 -13.59 -8.16
C ASP A 18 19.00 -13.36 -6.86
N SER A 19 17.81 -13.97 -6.75
CA SER A 19 16.96 -13.79 -5.57
C SER A 19 17.64 -14.28 -4.27
N THR A 20 18.58 -15.23 -4.36
CA THR A 20 19.34 -15.73 -3.22
C THR A 20 20.21 -14.63 -2.59
N ASN A 21 20.95 -13.86 -3.39
CA ASN A 21 21.78 -12.78 -2.86
C ASN A 21 20.94 -11.59 -2.38
N LEU A 22 19.80 -11.31 -3.03
CA LEU A 22 18.83 -10.34 -2.52
C LEU A 22 18.32 -10.73 -1.13
N TRP A 23 17.98 -12.00 -0.92
CA TRP A 23 17.54 -12.51 0.39
C TRP A 23 18.63 -12.40 1.46
N LYS A 24 19.91 -12.59 1.12
CA LYS A 24 21.01 -12.39 2.09
C LYS A 24 21.00 -10.98 2.67
N ILE A 25 20.79 -9.97 1.83
CA ILE A 25 20.74 -8.56 2.27
C ILE A 25 19.41 -8.29 2.98
N ALA A 26 18.29 -8.71 2.39
CA ALA A 26 16.95 -8.45 2.90
C ALA A 26 16.69 -9.06 4.29
N SER A 27 17.27 -10.23 4.58
CA SER A 27 17.10 -10.95 5.84
C SER A 27 18.14 -10.61 6.90
N ASP A 28 19.17 -9.81 6.57
CA ASP A 28 20.20 -9.44 7.54
C ASP A 28 19.69 -8.34 8.48
N SER A 29 19.33 -8.73 9.70
CA SER A 29 18.84 -7.81 10.73
C SER A 29 19.91 -6.87 11.29
N SER A 30 21.19 -7.09 10.99
CA SER A 30 22.27 -6.16 11.37
C SER A 30 22.34 -4.95 10.45
N ILE A 31 21.68 -5.02 9.29
CA ILE A 31 21.64 -3.95 8.29
C ILE A 31 20.42 -3.05 8.56
N LEU A 32 20.63 -1.73 8.43
CA LEU A 32 19.57 -0.72 8.55
C LEU A 32 18.45 -0.98 7.53
N LEU A 33 17.19 -0.77 7.96
CA LEU A 33 16.00 -1.00 7.14
C LEU A 33 16.06 -0.32 5.77
N ILE A 34 16.56 0.92 5.71
CA ILE A 34 16.69 1.69 4.46
C ILE A 34 17.57 0.99 3.41
N LEU A 35 18.57 0.21 3.84
CA LEU A 35 19.43 -0.56 2.94
C LEU A 35 18.78 -1.91 2.54
N ARG A 36 17.85 -2.41 3.35
CA ARG A 36 17.07 -3.63 3.10
C ARG A 36 15.85 -3.39 2.21
N GLU A 37 15.35 -2.16 2.17
CA GLU A 37 14.16 -1.76 1.41
C GLU A 37 14.26 -2.12 -0.07
N ASN A 38 15.33 -1.71 -0.76
CA ASN A 38 15.47 -1.95 -2.21
C ASN A 38 15.52 -3.44 -2.57
N PRO A 39 16.32 -4.29 -1.89
CA PRO A 39 16.26 -5.74 -2.07
C PRO A 39 14.86 -6.33 -1.86
N LEU A 40 14.15 -5.90 -0.81
CA LEU A 40 12.80 -6.36 -0.52
C LEU A 40 11.80 -5.96 -1.61
N LEU A 41 11.90 -4.74 -2.12
CA LEU A 41 11.05 -4.25 -3.22
C LEU A 41 11.32 -5.02 -4.51
N GLU A 42 12.58 -5.30 -4.83
CA GLU A 42 12.91 -6.09 -6.03
C GLU A 42 12.38 -7.53 -5.92
N LEU A 43 12.52 -8.16 -4.74
CA LEU A 43 11.90 -9.47 -4.47
C LEU A 43 10.38 -9.42 -4.59
N ALA A 44 9.73 -8.33 -4.16
CA ALA A 44 8.30 -8.12 -4.33
C ALA A 44 7.90 -7.94 -5.81
N ILE A 45 8.71 -7.23 -6.60
CA ILE A 45 8.52 -7.07 -8.05
C ILE A 45 8.60 -8.43 -8.76
N ARG A 46 9.51 -9.30 -8.31
CA ARG A 46 9.66 -10.69 -8.78
C ARG A 46 8.56 -11.62 -8.29
N ALA A 47 7.64 -11.12 -7.46
CA ALA A 47 6.57 -11.89 -6.82
C ALA A 47 7.10 -13.09 -6.01
N ASP A 48 8.25 -12.93 -5.33
CA ASP A 48 8.77 -13.96 -4.44
C ASP A 48 7.75 -14.26 -3.32
N SER A 49 7.44 -15.55 -3.15
CA SER A 49 6.35 -16.01 -2.26
C SER A 49 6.61 -15.71 -0.79
N LYS A 50 7.87 -15.56 -0.37
CA LYS A 50 8.25 -15.27 1.02
C LYS A 50 8.00 -13.82 1.42
N ILE A 51 7.79 -12.90 0.48
CA ILE A 51 7.56 -11.48 0.79
C ILE A 51 6.29 -11.27 1.60
N LEU A 52 5.25 -12.10 1.40
CA LEU A 52 4.05 -12.00 2.23
C LEU A 52 4.34 -12.26 3.72
N LEU A 53 5.21 -13.23 4.02
CA LEU A 53 5.62 -13.50 5.41
C LEU A 53 6.41 -12.33 5.99
N VAL A 54 7.29 -11.72 5.19
CA VAL A 54 8.02 -10.51 5.62
C VAL A 54 7.06 -9.37 5.91
N CYS A 55 6.03 -9.17 5.07
CA CYS A 55 5.02 -8.14 5.31
C CYS A 55 4.30 -8.39 6.64
N ASP A 56 3.94 -9.64 6.93
CA ASP A 56 3.27 -10.01 8.17
C ASP A 56 4.17 -9.67 9.39
N THR A 57 5.47 -9.99 9.33
CA THR A 57 6.44 -9.61 10.38
C THR A 57 6.61 -8.09 10.55
N LEU A 58 6.77 -7.36 9.44
CA LEU A 58 6.96 -5.91 9.47
C LEU A 58 5.72 -5.16 10.02
N LEU A 59 4.51 -5.66 9.74
CA LEU A 59 3.26 -5.10 10.28
C LEU A 59 3.12 -5.31 11.79
N GLU A 60 3.72 -6.37 12.34
CA GLU A 60 3.69 -6.71 13.77
C GLU A 60 4.78 -6.00 14.59
N SER A 61 5.77 -5.37 13.94
CA SER A 61 6.94 -4.76 14.59
C SER A 61 6.64 -3.58 15.51
N GLY A 62 5.51 -2.88 15.28
CA GLY A 62 5.19 -1.62 15.94
C GLY A 62 5.96 -0.39 15.42
N GLU A 63 6.97 -0.59 14.58
CA GLU A 63 7.80 0.47 14.00
C GLU A 63 7.14 1.08 12.75
N LEU A 64 7.10 2.42 12.70
CA LEU A 64 6.39 3.15 11.63
C LEU A 64 7.01 2.90 10.25
N ASP A 65 8.34 2.90 10.17
CA ASP A 65 9.06 2.72 8.92
C ASP A 65 8.88 1.29 8.38
N GLU A 66 8.87 0.30 9.27
CA GLU A 66 8.61 -1.10 8.92
C GLU A 66 7.16 -1.30 8.47
N TRP A 67 6.19 -0.70 9.18
CA TRP A 67 4.79 -0.71 8.80
C TRP A 67 4.56 -0.09 7.41
N TYR A 68 5.18 1.07 7.15
CA TYR A 68 5.09 1.73 5.84
C TYR A 68 5.72 0.87 4.73
N LEU A 69 6.89 0.29 4.99
CA LEU A 69 7.56 -0.61 4.06
C LEU A 69 6.69 -1.83 3.74
N ALA A 70 6.03 -2.43 4.73
CA ALA A 70 5.12 -3.55 4.52
C ALA A 70 3.98 -3.19 3.56
N ILE A 71 3.36 -2.02 3.72
CA ILE A 71 2.32 -1.53 2.81
C ILE A 71 2.87 -1.34 1.40
N GLN A 72 4.08 -0.78 1.27
CA GLN A 72 4.74 -0.58 -0.01
C GLN A 72 5.03 -1.92 -0.72
N LEU A 73 5.45 -2.95 0.04
CA LEU A 73 5.68 -4.30 -0.46
C LEU A 73 4.38 -4.98 -0.90
N LEU A 74 3.31 -4.91 -0.09
CA LEU A 74 1.99 -5.43 -0.45
C LEU A 74 1.43 -4.75 -1.71
N CYS A 75 1.60 -3.43 -1.81
CA CYS A 75 1.23 -2.67 -3.00
C CYS A 75 2.05 -3.08 -4.23
N THR A 76 3.33 -3.39 -4.03
CA THR A 76 4.23 -3.80 -5.11
C THR A 76 3.90 -5.20 -5.61
N LEU A 77 3.64 -6.15 -4.71
CA LEU A 77 3.15 -7.49 -5.04
C LEU A 77 1.87 -7.43 -5.86
N GLY A 78 0.90 -6.62 -5.44
CA GLY A 78 -0.36 -6.42 -6.17
C GLY A 78 -1.12 -7.73 -6.47
N THR A 79 -0.86 -8.79 -5.71
CA THR A 79 -1.55 -10.08 -5.79
C THR A 79 -2.87 -10.04 -5.02
N LYS A 80 -3.75 -11.03 -5.24
CA LYS A 80 -5.02 -11.10 -4.50
C LYS A 80 -4.81 -11.16 -2.99
N ASN A 81 -3.83 -11.94 -2.54
CA ASN A 81 -3.49 -12.07 -1.12
C ASN A 81 -2.95 -10.78 -0.52
N ALA A 82 -2.14 -10.03 -1.28
CA ALA A 82 -1.61 -8.75 -0.83
C ALA A 82 -2.71 -7.69 -0.73
N VAL A 83 -3.62 -7.66 -1.70
CA VAL A 83 -4.79 -6.76 -1.66
C VAL A 83 -5.71 -7.09 -0.50
N GLN A 84 -5.98 -8.37 -0.24
CA GLN A 84 -6.81 -8.77 0.91
C GLN A 84 -6.20 -8.31 2.24
N ARG A 85 -4.89 -8.41 2.41
CA ARG A 85 -4.18 -7.87 3.60
C ARG A 85 -4.32 -6.36 3.70
N LEU A 86 -4.16 -5.62 2.60
CA LEU A 86 -4.36 -4.17 2.58
C LEU A 86 -5.80 -3.77 2.93
N LEU A 87 -6.80 -4.55 2.53
CA LEU A 87 -8.19 -4.30 2.90
C LEU A 87 -8.44 -4.55 4.40
N VAL A 88 -7.91 -5.64 4.95
CA VAL A 88 -7.97 -5.90 6.40
C VAL A 88 -7.26 -4.79 7.18
N LEU A 89 -6.08 -4.36 6.72
CA LEU A 89 -5.34 -3.26 7.32
C LEU A 89 -6.14 -1.96 7.27
N TYR A 90 -6.78 -1.66 6.13
CA TYR A 90 -7.67 -0.51 6.00
C TYR A 90 -8.79 -0.53 7.04
N GLU A 91 -9.38 -1.68 7.33
CA GLU A 91 -10.49 -1.77 8.29
C GLU A 91 -10.06 -1.39 9.71
N ILE A 92 -8.89 -1.86 10.15
CA ILE A 92 -8.37 -1.67 11.52
C ILE A 92 -7.58 -0.37 11.72
N SER A 93 -7.24 0.33 10.64
CA SER A 93 -6.44 1.57 10.68
C SER A 93 -7.23 2.82 11.09
N ASP A 94 -6.51 3.85 11.55
CA ASP A 94 -7.06 5.18 11.80
C ASP A 94 -7.31 5.96 10.50
N ALA A 95 -7.82 7.19 10.60
CA ALA A 95 -8.17 7.99 9.42
C ALA A 95 -6.98 8.32 8.52
N THR A 96 -5.81 8.61 9.10
CA THR A 96 -4.59 8.98 8.37
C THR A 96 -4.04 7.77 7.63
N ASP A 97 -3.98 6.64 8.32
CA ASP A 97 -3.49 5.37 7.77
C ASP A 97 -4.44 4.84 6.69
N LYS A 98 -5.76 4.95 6.90
CA LYS A 98 -6.78 4.65 5.88
C LYS A 98 -6.56 5.44 4.60
N GLU A 99 -6.16 6.71 4.72
CA GLU A 99 -5.83 7.54 3.57
C GLU A 99 -4.67 6.99 2.76
N LEU A 100 -3.58 6.69 3.45
CA LEU A 100 -2.40 6.09 2.84
C LEU A 100 -2.74 4.77 2.15
N ILE A 101 -3.47 3.88 2.83
CA ILE A 101 -3.79 2.54 2.30
C ILE A 101 -4.66 2.66 1.04
N VAL A 102 -5.67 3.53 1.02
CA VAL A 102 -6.49 3.78 -0.19
C VAL A 102 -5.63 4.36 -1.32
N ARG A 103 -4.71 5.27 -1.00
CA ARG A 103 -3.77 5.81 -1.99
C ARG A 103 -2.89 4.70 -2.58
N MET A 104 -2.43 3.75 -1.77
CA MET A 104 -1.65 2.60 -2.23
C MET A 104 -2.49 1.63 -3.07
N LEU A 105 -3.69 1.28 -2.62
CA LEU A 105 -4.65 0.46 -3.37
C LEU A 105 -4.98 1.07 -4.75
N SER A 106 -5.08 2.41 -4.83
CA SER A 106 -5.27 3.10 -6.10
C SER A 106 -4.15 2.81 -7.10
N ARG A 107 -2.88 2.76 -6.64
CA ARG A 107 -1.72 2.46 -7.49
C ARG A 107 -1.79 1.05 -8.07
N ILE A 108 -2.28 0.08 -7.30
CA ILE A 108 -2.48 -1.30 -7.76
C ILE A 108 -3.53 -1.33 -8.90
N ILE A 109 -4.67 -0.65 -8.72
CA ILE A 109 -5.71 -0.58 -9.76
C ILE A 109 -5.16 0.11 -11.01
N ILE A 110 -4.45 1.23 -10.87
CA ILE A 110 -3.87 1.96 -12.00
C ILE A 110 -2.93 1.06 -12.79
N ARG A 111 -2.02 0.33 -12.12
CA ARG A 111 -1.09 -0.59 -12.78
C ARG A 111 -1.83 -1.65 -13.59
N ARG A 112 -2.95 -2.17 -13.09
CA ARG A 112 -3.78 -3.19 -13.78
C ARG A 112 -4.73 -2.63 -14.85
N ARG A 113 -5.22 -1.39 -14.70
CA ARG A 113 -6.26 -0.76 -15.56
C ARG A 113 -5.80 0.57 -16.18
N ALA A 114 -4.50 0.71 -16.46
CA ALA A 114 -3.83 1.96 -16.83
C ALA A 114 -4.53 2.82 -17.91
N LYS A 115 -5.30 2.21 -18.81
CA LYS A 115 -6.08 2.93 -19.84
C LYS A 115 -7.44 3.48 -19.37
N ARG A 116 -8.21 2.77 -18.54
CA ARG A 116 -9.54 3.23 -18.07
C ARG A 116 -9.45 4.13 -16.84
N PHE A 117 -8.49 3.87 -15.97
CA PHE A 117 -8.45 4.48 -14.63
C PHE A 117 -7.76 5.84 -14.58
N ARG A 118 -6.91 6.16 -15.57
CA ARG A 118 -6.20 7.44 -15.69
C ARG A 118 -7.15 8.64 -15.81
N LYS A 119 -8.31 8.47 -16.45
CA LYS A 119 -9.34 9.52 -16.55
C LYS A 119 -10.01 9.76 -15.20
N THR A 120 -10.35 8.69 -14.49
CA THR A 120 -10.99 8.75 -13.16
C THR A 120 -10.09 9.36 -12.10
N LEU A 121 -8.77 9.10 -12.13
CA LEU A 121 -7.83 9.76 -11.21
C LEU A 121 -7.54 11.22 -11.52
N LYS A 122 -7.56 11.61 -12.79
CA LYS A 122 -7.42 13.04 -13.13
C LYS A 122 -8.55 13.90 -12.58
N SER A 123 -9.73 13.32 -12.34
CA SER A 123 -10.83 13.99 -11.64
C SER A 123 -10.74 13.93 -10.11
N LEU A 124 -9.76 13.20 -9.55
CA LEU A 124 -9.57 13.02 -8.11
C LEU A 124 -8.35 13.81 -7.62
N SER A 125 -8.09 14.98 -8.20
CA SER A 125 -6.91 15.82 -7.90
C SER A 125 -6.72 15.99 -6.39
N PHE A 126 -5.79 15.21 -5.82
CA PHE A 126 -5.41 15.19 -4.40
C PHE A 126 -4.55 16.40 -4.00
N THR A 127 -4.66 17.51 -4.71
CA THR A 127 -3.80 18.69 -4.57
C THR A 127 -4.29 19.69 -3.53
N GLU A 128 -5.48 19.50 -2.98
CA GLU A 128 -6.04 20.30 -1.89
C GLU A 128 -6.36 19.42 -0.67
N PRO A 129 -6.37 19.98 0.55
CA PRO A 129 -6.94 19.30 1.70
C PRO A 129 -8.41 19.00 1.41
N MET A 130 -8.71 17.77 1.02
CA MET A 130 -10.06 17.32 0.77
C MET A 130 -10.83 17.23 2.09
N ASP A 131 -12.01 17.82 2.14
CA ASP A 131 -12.93 17.63 3.25
C ASP A 131 -13.22 16.13 3.45
N SER A 132 -13.38 15.73 4.72
CA SER A 132 -13.53 14.33 5.14
C SER A 132 -14.68 13.58 4.41
N VAL A 133 -15.72 14.32 4.00
CA VAL A 133 -16.88 13.80 3.26
C VAL A 133 -16.52 13.40 1.83
N ASP A 134 -15.73 14.21 1.13
CA ASP A 134 -15.37 13.90 -0.25
C ASP A 134 -14.28 12.83 -0.31
N TRP A 135 -13.35 12.83 0.66
CA TRP A 135 -12.35 11.76 0.80
C TRP A 135 -13.04 10.40 0.95
N ARG A 136 -14.07 10.35 1.80
CA ARG A 136 -14.82 9.13 2.07
C ARG A 136 -15.54 8.58 0.82
N LYS A 137 -16.14 9.44 0.00
CA LYS A 137 -16.75 9.01 -1.27
C LYS A 137 -15.72 8.40 -2.22
N ILE A 138 -14.52 8.98 -2.28
CA ILE A 138 -13.41 8.46 -3.08
C ILE A 138 -12.96 7.10 -2.55
N ALA A 139 -12.75 6.98 -1.24
CA ALA A 139 -12.33 5.73 -0.61
C ALA A 139 -13.33 4.60 -0.89
N ILE A 140 -14.64 4.84 -0.71
CA ILE A 140 -15.69 3.85 -1.01
C ILE A 140 -15.65 3.43 -2.47
N ARG A 141 -15.54 4.38 -3.42
CA ARG A 141 -15.43 4.07 -4.85
C ARG A 141 -14.18 3.24 -5.16
N MET A 142 -13.04 3.59 -4.57
CA MET A 142 -11.80 2.84 -4.76
C MET A 142 -11.88 1.43 -4.19
N LEU A 143 -12.36 1.27 -2.96
CA LEU A 143 -12.52 -0.04 -2.35
C LEU A 143 -13.48 -0.93 -3.13
N THR A 144 -14.59 -0.36 -3.63
CA THR A 144 -15.55 -1.07 -4.48
C THR A 144 -14.89 -1.55 -5.78
N GLU A 145 -14.11 -0.68 -6.43
CA GLU A 145 -13.38 -1.02 -7.65
C GLU A 145 -12.30 -2.08 -7.39
N VAL A 146 -11.52 -1.96 -6.29
CA VAL A 146 -10.53 -2.97 -5.89
C VAL A 146 -11.22 -4.32 -5.74
N CYS A 147 -12.29 -4.35 -4.97
CA CYS A 147 -13.04 -5.56 -4.70
C CYS A 147 -13.59 -6.22 -5.97
N SER A 148 -14.14 -5.41 -6.89
CA SER A 148 -14.59 -5.87 -8.20
C SER A 148 -13.44 -6.46 -9.05
N VAL A 149 -12.28 -5.80 -9.08
CA VAL A 149 -11.12 -6.25 -9.87
C VAL A 149 -10.56 -7.58 -9.36
N PHE A 150 -10.55 -7.78 -8.06
CA PHE A 150 -9.91 -8.93 -7.42
C PHE A 150 -10.88 -10.06 -7.05
N GLY A 151 -12.18 -9.89 -7.32
CA GLY A 151 -13.21 -10.85 -6.97
C GLY A 151 -13.26 -11.10 -5.46
N THR A 152 -13.13 -10.03 -4.67
CA THR A 152 -13.25 -10.03 -3.21
C THR A 152 -14.47 -9.21 -2.81
N SER A 153 -15.15 -9.58 -1.73
CA SER A 153 -16.21 -8.72 -1.17
C SER A 153 -15.54 -7.71 -0.24
N PRO A 154 -15.92 -6.42 -0.28
CA PRO A 154 -15.57 -5.53 0.81
C PRO A 154 -16.38 -6.00 2.03
N LEU A 155 -15.74 -6.25 3.17
CA LEU A 155 -16.44 -6.37 4.45
C LEU A 155 -16.83 -4.94 4.85
N MET A 156 -17.87 -4.41 4.21
CA MET A 156 -18.36 -3.05 4.46
C MET A 156 -18.98 -2.99 5.86
N ILE A 157 -18.20 -2.54 6.84
CA ILE A 157 -18.78 -1.83 7.99
C ILE A 157 -19.21 -0.45 7.45
N PRO A 158 -20.44 0.01 7.72
CA PRO A 158 -20.79 1.39 7.45
C PRO A 158 -19.78 2.30 8.14
N LEU A 159 -19.04 3.08 7.37
CA LEU A 159 -18.48 4.32 7.91
C LEU A 159 -19.71 5.11 8.35
N ASP A 160 -20.06 5.16 9.63
CA ASP A 160 -20.92 6.14 10.33
C ASP A 160 -21.15 5.54 11.72
N SER A 161 -20.76 6.23 12.79
CA SER A 161 -21.60 7.30 13.32
C SER A 161 -20.92 8.67 13.38
N PRO A 162 -21.70 9.76 13.23
CA PRO A 162 -21.27 11.07 13.71
C PRO A 162 -21.00 10.93 15.20
N LYS A 163 -19.77 11.25 15.64
CA LYS A 163 -19.47 11.37 17.06
C LYS A 163 -20.24 12.58 17.58
N THR A 164 -21.37 12.34 18.23
CA THR A 164 -21.94 13.30 19.18
C THR A 164 -20.88 13.62 20.23
N GLU A 165 -20.79 14.89 20.64
CA GLU A 165 -19.77 15.45 21.56
C GLU A 165 -19.68 14.78 22.95
N GLU A 166 -20.46 13.72 23.22
CA GLU A 166 -20.47 12.99 24.48
C GLU A 166 -19.48 11.80 24.55
N ASP A 167 -18.86 11.38 23.44
CA ASP A 167 -17.89 10.26 23.44
C ASP A 167 -16.46 10.65 23.84
N ASN A 168 -16.22 11.91 24.21
CA ASN A 168 -14.90 12.39 24.65
C ASN A 168 -14.51 11.96 26.07
N MET A 169 -15.34 11.19 26.79
CA MET A 169 -15.06 10.83 28.18
C MET A 169 -14.66 9.36 28.41
N TYR A 170 -14.88 8.45 27.44
CA TYR A 170 -14.49 7.04 27.56
C TYR A 170 -14.05 6.42 26.23
N SER A 171 -12.90 6.83 25.70
CA SER A 171 -12.18 5.99 24.73
C SER A 171 -10.69 6.00 25.00
N ARG A 172 -10.31 4.95 25.72
CA ARG A 172 -8.94 4.53 26.04
C ARG A 172 -8.06 4.57 24.79
N LYS A 173 -6.96 5.30 24.86
CA LYS A 173 -5.71 4.96 24.16
C LYS A 173 -4.83 4.16 25.14
N PRO A 174 -3.83 3.39 24.68
CA PRO A 174 -3.62 2.81 23.35
C PRO A 174 -3.40 1.28 23.44
N VAL A 175 -3.36 0.56 22.32
CA VAL A 175 -2.48 -0.61 22.22
C VAL A 175 -1.43 -0.29 21.17
N ARG A 176 -0.60 0.70 21.52
CA ARG A 176 0.83 0.70 21.21
C ARG A 176 1.45 0.02 22.42
N ASN A 177 1.94 -1.20 22.24
CA ASN A 177 2.82 -1.81 23.23
C ASN A 177 4.25 -1.63 22.71
N TYR A 178 5.10 -1.15 23.62
CA TYR A 178 6.52 -0.90 23.50
C TYR A 178 7.31 -2.08 22.91
#